data_AF-A0A8B9GBY7-F1
#
_entry.id   AF-A0A8B9GBY7-F1
#
_cell.length_a   1.000
_cell.length_b   1.000
_cell.length_c   1.000
_cell.angle_alpha   90.00
_cell.angle_beta   90.00
_cell.angle_gamma   90.00
#
_symmetry.space_group_name_H-M   'P 1'
#
loop_
_entity.id
_entity.type
_entity.pdbx_description
1 polymer ?
#
loop_
_entity_poly.entity_id
_entity_poly.type
_entity_poly.pdbx_seq_one_letter_code
_entity_poly.pdbx_strand_id
1 'polypeptide(L)'
;MAAGSRWIRGCCSLLRRSFPAVASVRRRCLSGWHQVVGVGLGVSLCAVPIVEQHNVVSLSNDALIKRAVSLVTDSTSTLLSQTTYALIEALTEYTKAVYTLVSLYKQYAGLLGKMNSEEVDAVWQVVIGARVDVRTKQEEYLRLESSWMTALRLSEMAAEAAYQSGADQASVSARSHIQLVKSQVQEVRLLSQKAETKLAEAQTEELIKAQGEDSSLPEGILGSSEAGEDPYLRED
;
A
#
# COMPACT_ATOMS: atom_id res chain seq x y z
N MET A 1 -38.13 -0.74 -33.37
CA MET A 1 -38.72 -2.03 -32.96
C MET A 1 -37.58 -2.99 -32.66
N ALA A 2 -37.69 -3.72 -31.55
CA ALA A 2 -36.61 -4.42 -30.87
C ALA A 2 -36.01 -5.62 -31.64
N ALA A 3 -34.69 -5.81 -31.54
CA ALA A 3 -34.05 -7.12 -31.45
C ALA A 3 -32.53 -6.99 -31.18
N GLY A 4 -32.03 -7.80 -30.23
CA GLY A 4 -30.60 -8.07 -30.00
C GLY A 4 -29.93 -7.10 -29.02
N SER A 5 -29.18 -7.51 -28.00
CA SER A 5 -28.59 -8.81 -27.71
C SER A 5 -28.30 -8.90 -26.22
N ARG A 6 -28.80 -9.97 -25.59
CA ARG A 6 -28.29 -10.48 -24.31
C ARG A 6 -26.84 -10.93 -24.51
N TRP A 7 -26.01 -10.73 -23.49
CA TRP A 7 -24.76 -11.42 -23.06
C TRP A 7 -24.13 -10.39 -22.09
N ILE A 8 -23.83 -10.64 -20.82
CA ILE A 8 -23.07 -11.76 -20.23
C ILE A 8 -23.63 -12.03 -18.83
N ARG A 9 -23.88 -13.31 -18.57
CA ARG A 9 -24.31 -13.89 -17.31
C ARG A 9 -23.12 -14.63 -16.71
N GLY A 10 -22.75 -14.26 -15.48
CA GLY A 10 -22.24 -15.22 -14.49
C GLY A 10 -20.75 -15.53 -14.50
N CYS A 11 -20.03 -14.99 -13.51
CA CYS A 11 -19.00 -15.73 -12.79
C CYS A 11 -18.83 -15.15 -11.38
N CYS A 12 -19.81 -15.42 -10.50
CA CYS A 12 -19.73 -15.13 -9.07
C CYS A 12 -20.31 -16.33 -8.31
N SER A 13 -19.59 -17.45 -8.27
CA SER A 13 -19.94 -18.55 -7.37
C SER A 13 -18.85 -19.62 -7.29
N LEU A 14 -17.66 -19.27 -6.81
CA LEU A 14 -16.74 -20.25 -6.23
C LEU A 14 -15.91 -19.57 -5.15
N LEU A 15 -16.46 -19.46 -3.94
CA LEU A 15 -15.74 -19.36 -2.65
C LEU A 15 -16.75 -19.11 -1.53
N ARG A 16 -17.69 -20.05 -1.32
CA ARG A 16 -18.56 -20.04 -0.12
C ARG A 16 -18.95 -21.46 0.27
N ARG A 17 -18.07 -22.08 1.05
CA ARG A 17 -18.23 -23.26 1.95
C ARG A 17 -16.79 -23.67 2.31
N SER A 18 -16.32 -23.76 3.55
CA SER A 18 -16.98 -23.86 4.85
C SER A 18 -15.96 -23.47 5.93
N PHE A 19 -16.35 -22.64 6.89
CA PHE A 19 -15.62 -22.51 8.16
C PHE A 19 -16.29 -23.43 9.19
N PRO A 20 -15.56 -24.31 9.88
CA PRO A 20 -16.02 -24.82 11.16
C PRO A 20 -15.49 -23.91 12.27
N ALA A 21 -16.44 -23.43 13.08
CA ALA A 21 -16.19 -22.77 14.33
C ALA A 21 -15.55 -23.74 15.35
N VAL A 22 -14.59 -23.18 16.09
CA VAL A 22 -14.22 -23.42 17.50
C VAL A 22 -14.67 -24.75 18.12
N ALA A 23 -13.69 -25.62 18.40
CA ALA A 23 -13.76 -26.57 19.50
C ALA A 23 -12.42 -26.54 20.25
N SER A 24 -12.51 -26.25 21.55
CA SER A 24 -11.44 -26.28 22.54
C SER A 24 -10.78 -27.66 22.61
N VAL A 25 -9.47 -27.74 22.35
CA VAL A 25 -8.67 -28.94 22.67
C VAL A 25 -7.44 -28.56 23.50
N ARG A 26 -7.58 -28.96 24.77
CA ARG A 26 -6.63 -29.09 25.87
C ARG A 26 -5.22 -29.53 25.42
N ARG A 27 -4.21 -28.70 25.75
CA ARG A 27 -2.79 -29.08 25.68
C ARG A 27 -2.55 -30.29 26.60
N ARG A 28 -2.09 -31.41 26.01
CA ARG A 28 -1.39 -32.48 26.70
C ARG A 28 0.01 -32.57 26.10
N CYS A 29 0.98 -31.94 26.77
CA CYS A 29 2.38 -32.26 26.61
C CYS A 29 2.73 -33.29 27.68
N LEU A 30 2.95 -34.53 27.29
CA LEU A 30 3.57 -35.57 28.11
C LEU A 30 4.83 -36.01 27.39
N SER A 31 5.95 -35.43 27.79
CA SER A 31 7.27 -35.98 27.55
C SER A 31 7.52 -37.07 28.59
N GLY A 32 7.67 -38.33 28.14
CA GLY A 32 8.58 -39.27 28.81
C GLY A 32 9.95 -38.59 28.91
N TRP A 33 10.83 -38.89 29.86
CA TRP A 33 11.41 -40.18 30.21
C TRP A 33 11.76 -40.15 31.71
N HIS A 34 11.56 -41.26 32.41
CA HIS A 34 12.59 -42.01 33.15
C HIS A 34 11.93 -43.02 34.10
N GLN A 35 12.37 -44.25 33.94
CA GLN A 35 11.90 -45.45 34.60
C GLN A 35 12.54 -45.57 35.99
N VAL A 36 11.68 -45.88 36.96
CA VAL A 36 11.94 -46.31 38.34
C VAL A 36 12.97 -47.44 38.38
N VAL A 37 13.94 -47.40 39.32
CA VAL A 37 14.14 -48.36 40.44
C VAL A 37 15.17 -47.78 41.41
N GLY A 38 14.84 -47.75 42.69
CA GLY A 38 15.76 -47.43 43.78
C GLY A 38 15.05 -47.48 45.13
N VAL A 39 14.84 -48.68 45.66
CA VAL A 39 14.35 -48.92 47.02
C VAL A 39 15.38 -48.39 48.01
N GLY A 40 14.99 -47.39 48.79
CA GLY A 40 15.74 -46.90 49.94
C GLY A 40 14.76 -46.55 51.06
N LEU A 41 14.79 -47.33 52.14
CA LEU A 41 14.16 -47.00 53.41
C LEU A 41 14.88 -45.78 53.99
N GLY A 42 14.30 -44.61 53.78
CA GLY A 42 14.71 -43.37 54.43
C GLY A 42 13.48 -42.53 54.68
N VAL A 43 13.21 -42.22 55.94
CA VAL A 43 12.20 -41.22 56.34
C VAL A 43 12.72 -39.86 55.88
N SER A 44 12.46 -39.51 54.63
CA SER A 44 12.55 -38.14 54.16
C SER A 44 11.15 -37.56 54.27
N LEU A 45 10.96 -36.69 55.26
CA LEU A 45 9.86 -35.74 55.26
C LEU A 45 9.98 -34.94 53.96
N CYS A 46 9.27 -35.34 52.91
CA CYS A 46 9.10 -34.53 51.72
C CYS A 46 8.34 -33.28 52.15
N ALA A 47 9.08 -32.22 52.48
CA ALA A 47 8.55 -30.88 52.48
C ALA A 47 8.16 -30.56 51.03
N VAL A 48 6.95 -30.93 50.65
CA VAL A 48 6.30 -30.40 49.46
C VAL A 48 6.25 -28.89 49.69
N PRO A 49 6.86 -28.06 48.81
CA PRO A 49 6.65 -26.63 48.91
C PRO A 49 5.16 -26.40 48.69
N ILE A 50 4.43 -26.18 49.79
CA ILE A 50 3.12 -25.56 49.73
C ILE A 50 3.42 -24.13 49.30
N VAL A 51 3.49 -23.93 47.99
CA VAL A 51 3.17 -22.63 47.43
C VAL A 51 1.71 -22.44 47.81
N GLU A 52 1.47 -21.65 48.86
CA GLU A 52 0.19 -20.98 49.03
C GLU A 52 -0.01 -20.18 47.76
N GLN A 53 -0.67 -20.81 46.79
CA GLN A 53 -1.19 -20.15 45.62
C GLN A 53 -2.42 -19.42 46.11
N HIS A 54 -2.19 -18.37 46.90
CA HIS A 54 -3.15 -17.34 47.18
C HIS A 54 -3.41 -16.70 45.81
N ASN A 55 -4.36 -17.26 45.08
CA ASN A 55 -4.95 -16.75 43.85
C ASN A 55 -5.74 -15.47 44.18
N VAL A 56 -5.03 -14.48 44.70
CA VAL A 56 -5.38 -13.11 44.44
C VAL A 56 -4.59 -12.81 43.19
N VAL A 57 -5.28 -12.50 42.09
CA VAL A 57 -4.69 -11.62 41.06
C VAL A 57 -3.92 -10.57 41.85
N SER A 58 -2.58 -10.60 41.81
CA SER A 58 -1.81 -9.70 42.63
C SER A 58 -2.17 -8.31 42.15
N LEU A 59 -2.95 -7.58 42.94
CA LEU A 59 -3.25 -6.17 42.72
C LEU A 59 -1.99 -5.32 42.98
N SER A 60 -0.80 -5.91 42.79
CA SER A 60 0.44 -5.18 42.85
C SER A 60 0.45 -4.22 41.65
N ASN A 61 0.93 -3.01 41.91
CA ASN A 61 1.07 -2.01 40.85
C ASN A 61 1.89 -2.55 39.67
N ASP A 62 2.89 -3.41 39.93
CA ASP A 62 3.69 -4.07 38.89
C ASP A 62 2.87 -4.97 37.95
N ALA A 63 1.96 -5.80 38.50
CA ALA A 63 1.11 -6.67 37.69
C ALA A 63 0.09 -5.86 36.87
N LEU A 64 -0.46 -4.79 37.45
CA LEU A 64 -1.34 -3.86 36.74
C LEU A 64 -0.60 -3.12 35.61
N ILE A 65 0.64 -2.67 35.86
CA ILE A 65 1.49 -2.01 34.86
C ILE A 65 1.79 -2.98 33.71
N LYS A 66 2.23 -4.21 33.99
CA LYS A 66 2.49 -5.24 32.95
C LYS A 66 1.26 -5.52 32.10
N ARG A 67 0.07 -5.57 32.72
CA ARG A 67 -1.19 -5.75 31.99
C ARG A 67 -1.52 -4.55 31.10
N ALA A 68 -1.39 -3.33 31.64
CA ALA A 68 -1.62 -2.12 30.87
C ALA A 68 -0.66 -2.04 29.67
N VAL A 69 0.61 -2.37 29.88
CA VAL A 69 1.61 -2.40 28.82
C VAL A 69 1.29 -3.46 27.77
N SER A 70 0.92 -4.68 28.17
CA SER A 70 0.48 -5.72 27.20
C SER A 70 -0.69 -5.24 26.34
N LEU A 71 -1.70 -4.60 26.95
CA LEU A 71 -2.85 -4.04 26.22
C LEU A 71 -2.42 -2.93 25.25
N VAL A 72 -1.51 -2.05 25.67
CA VAL A 72 -0.96 -0.99 24.81
C VAL A 72 -0.20 -1.62 23.65
N THR A 73 0.68 -2.59 23.89
CA THR A 73 1.45 -3.29 22.85
C THR A 73 0.53 -3.97 21.83
N ASP A 74 -0.48 -4.72 22.29
CA ASP A 74 -1.45 -5.40 21.41
C ASP A 74 -2.27 -4.40 20.58
N SER A 75 -2.73 -3.33 21.21
CA SER A 75 -3.50 -2.28 20.54
C SER A 75 -2.66 -1.52 19.52
N THR A 76 -1.42 -1.16 19.85
CA THR A 76 -0.52 -0.46 18.91
C THR A 76 -0.10 -1.38 17.77
N SER A 77 0.10 -2.68 18.03
CA SER A 77 0.39 -3.67 16.99
C SER A 77 -0.78 -3.76 16.00
N THR A 78 -2.02 -3.82 16.50
CA THR A 78 -3.22 -3.82 15.65
C THR A 78 -3.34 -2.54 14.82
N LEU A 79 -3.17 -1.38 15.45
CA LEU A 79 -3.22 -0.08 14.76
C LEU A 79 -2.13 0.02 13.68
N LEU A 80 -0.93 -0.46 13.97
CA LEU A 80 0.18 -0.49 13.03
C LEU A 80 -0.12 -1.39 11.84
N SER A 81 -0.65 -2.59 12.05
CA SER A 81 -1.06 -3.47 10.93
C SER A 81 -2.13 -2.82 10.06
N GLN A 82 -3.15 -2.20 10.66
CA GLN A 82 -4.24 -1.57 9.91
C GLN A 82 -3.77 -0.36 9.09
N THR A 83 -2.99 0.52 9.71
CA THR A 83 -2.42 1.68 9.00
C THR A 83 -1.41 1.27 7.93
N THR A 84 -0.66 0.19 8.14
CA THR A 84 0.25 -0.39 7.14
C THR A 84 -0.54 -0.90 5.93
N TYR A 85 -1.61 -1.67 6.15
CA TYR A 85 -2.46 -2.17 5.08
C TYR A 85 -3.08 -1.02 4.27
N ALA A 86 -3.68 -0.04 4.95
CA ALA A 86 -4.30 1.11 4.30
C ALA A 86 -3.28 1.92 3.48
N LEU A 87 -2.07 2.13 4.01
CA LEU A 87 -1.00 2.84 3.29
C LEU A 87 -0.53 2.07 2.06
N ILE A 88 -0.33 0.75 2.16
CA ILE A 88 0.08 -0.09 1.03
C ILE A 88 -0.99 -0.06 -0.08
N GLU A 89 -2.27 -0.16 0.29
CA GLU A 89 -3.39 -0.06 -0.65
C GLU A 89 -3.40 1.31 -1.35
N ALA A 90 -3.28 2.40 -0.60
CA ALA A 90 -3.27 3.75 -1.16
C ALA A 90 -2.06 4.01 -2.08
N LEU A 91 -0.86 3.56 -1.68
CA LEU A 91 0.34 3.62 -2.54
C LEU A 91 0.16 2.80 -3.83
N THR A 92 -0.51 1.64 -3.73
CA THR A 92 -0.78 0.79 -4.90
C THR A 92 -1.77 1.46 -5.85
N GLU A 93 -2.84 2.05 -5.35
CA GLU A 93 -3.81 2.80 -6.16
C GLU A 93 -3.18 4.05 -6.79
N TYR A 94 -2.34 4.79 -6.05
CA TYR A 94 -1.55 5.88 -6.59
C TYR A 94 -0.62 5.40 -7.73
N THR A 95 0.11 4.31 -7.51
CA THR A 95 1.00 3.73 -8.52
C THR A 95 0.24 3.35 -9.79
N LYS A 96 -0.97 2.76 -9.66
CA LYS A 96 -1.84 2.45 -10.80
C LYS A 96 -2.27 3.72 -11.56
N ALA A 97 -2.71 4.76 -10.85
CA ALA A 97 -3.10 6.04 -11.46
C ALA A 97 -1.93 6.66 -12.24
N VAL A 98 -0.72 6.62 -11.68
CA VAL A 98 0.51 7.08 -12.35
C VAL A 98 0.75 6.29 -13.64
N TYR A 99 0.67 4.95 -13.60
CA TYR A 99 0.83 4.13 -14.80
C TYR A 99 -0.24 4.38 -15.86
N THR A 100 -1.49 4.60 -15.46
CA THR A 100 -2.56 5.03 -16.38
C THR A 100 -2.18 6.33 -17.09
N LEU A 101 -1.68 7.32 -16.34
CA LEU A 101 -1.23 8.58 -16.90
C LEU A 101 -0.03 8.40 -17.85
N VAL A 102 0.96 7.55 -17.50
CA VAL A 102 2.07 7.19 -18.40
C VAL A 102 1.56 6.62 -19.72
N SER A 103 0.61 5.67 -19.65
CA SER A 103 0.02 5.06 -20.84
C SER A 103 -0.74 6.05 -21.72
N LEU A 104 -1.39 7.05 -21.12
CA LEU A 104 -2.08 8.11 -21.86
C LEU A 104 -1.08 9.03 -22.59
N TYR A 105 0.00 9.48 -21.94
CA TYR A 105 1.04 10.27 -22.60
C TYR A 105 1.68 9.53 -23.78
N LYS A 106 2.00 8.24 -23.60
CA LYS A 106 2.59 7.44 -24.68
C LYS A 106 1.64 7.26 -25.87
N GLN A 107 0.35 7.08 -25.60
CA GLN A 107 -0.67 7.00 -26.65
C GLN A 107 -0.84 8.34 -27.38
N TYR A 108 -0.96 9.43 -26.64
CA TYR A 108 -1.02 10.79 -27.19
C TYR A 108 0.18 11.05 -28.11
N ALA A 109 1.40 10.81 -27.62
CA ALA A 109 2.64 10.97 -28.39
C ALA A 109 2.79 10.02 -29.60
N GLY A 110 1.97 8.97 -29.69
CA GLY A 110 1.90 8.07 -30.86
C GLY A 110 0.86 8.48 -31.90
N LEU A 111 -0.09 9.33 -31.50
CA LEU A 111 -1.23 9.80 -32.28
C LEU A 111 -1.10 11.28 -32.69
N LEU A 112 -0.08 11.96 -32.16
CA LEU A 112 0.46 13.21 -32.70
C LEU A 112 0.58 13.14 -34.24
N GLY A 113 0.10 14.19 -34.92
CA GLY A 113 -0.03 14.30 -36.37
C GLY A 113 -1.09 13.42 -37.05
N LYS A 114 -1.79 12.53 -36.32
CA LYS A 114 -2.76 11.54 -36.89
C LYS A 114 -4.20 11.78 -36.49
N MET A 115 -4.46 12.77 -35.63
CA MET A 115 -5.76 13.13 -35.10
C MET A 115 -6.18 14.51 -35.60
N ASN A 116 -7.50 14.72 -35.74
CA ASN A 116 -8.03 16.07 -35.95
C ASN A 116 -8.06 16.85 -34.62
N SER A 117 -8.30 18.17 -34.68
CA SER A 117 -8.26 19.03 -33.49
C SER A 117 -9.27 18.65 -32.39
N GLU A 118 -10.44 18.11 -32.75
CA GLU A 118 -11.47 17.69 -31.77
C GLU A 118 -11.03 16.41 -31.04
N GLU A 119 -10.43 15.47 -31.76
CA GLU A 119 -9.89 14.23 -31.19
C GLU A 119 -8.71 14.51 -30.26
N VAL A 120 -7.83 15.44 -30.64
CA VAL A 120 -6.71 15.89 -29.80
C VAL A 120 -7.21 16.49 -28.49
N ASP A 121 -8.20 17.40 -28.54
CA ASP A 121 -8.78 18.00 -27.33
C ASP A 121 -9.45 16.95 -26.45
N ALA A 122 -10.22 16.02 -27.03
CA ALA A 122 -10.88 14.96 -26.28
C ALA A 122 -9.87 14.06 -25.54
N VAL A 123 -8.77 13.65 -26.18
CA VAL A 123 -7.69 12.89 -25.53
C VAL A 123 -7.00 13.72 -24.46
N TRP A 124 -6.78 15.01 -24.70
CA TRP A 124 -6.16 15.91 -23.74
C TRP A 124 -7.01 16.11 -22.48
N GLN A 125 -8.34 16.20 -22.61
CA GLN A 125 -9.25 16.24 -21.46
C GLN A 125 -9.15 14.97 -20.59
N VAL A 126 -8.98 13.80 -21.21
CA VAL A 126 -8.74 12.54 -20.47
C VAL A 126 -7.41 12.59 -19.72
N VAL A 127 -6.35 13.14 -20.34
CA VAL A 127 -5.05 13.35 -19.66
C VAL A 127 -5.19 14.27 -18.46
N ILE A 128 -5.93 15.38 -18.60
CA ILE A 128 -6.21 16.31 -17.49
C ILE A 128 -6.94 15.59 -16.34
N GLY A 129 -7.99 14.82 -16.66
CA GLY A 129 -8.73 14.03 -15.68
C GLY A 129 -7.83 13.03 -14.94
N ALA A 130 -6.96 12.32 -15.67
CA ALA A 130 -6.00 11.40 -15.08
C ALA A 130 -4.97 12.10 -14.17
N ARG A 131 -4.51 13.32 -14.52
CA ARG A 131 -3.64 14.12 -13.65
C ARG A 131 -4.31 14.50 -12.33
N VAL A 132 -5.62 14.82 -12.37
CA VAL A 132 -6.40 15.11 -11.16
C VAL A 132 -6.54 13.86 -10.30
N ASP A 133 -6.80 12.70 -10.91
CA ASP A 133 -6.87 11.43 -10.18
C ASP A 133 -5.54 11.10 -9.49
N VAL A 134 -4.41 11.21 -10.22
CA VAL A 134 -3.05 11.03 -9.65
C VAL A 134 -2.83 11.94 -8.43
N ARG A 135 -3.19 13.23 -8.51
CA ARG A 135 -3.06 14.16 -7.38
C ARG A 135 -3.97 13.76 -6.20
N THR A 136 -5.20 13.35 -6.47
CA THR A 136 -6.16 12.94 -5.44
C THR A 136 -5.65 11.70 -4.69
N LYS A 137 -5.13 10.71 -5.43
CA LYS A 137 -4.50 9.51 -4.84
C LYS A 137 -3.21 9.86 -4.09
N GLN A 138 -2.46 10.87 -4.57
CA GLN A 138 -1.28 11.36 -3.90
C GLN A 138 -1.58 11.92 -2.51
N GLU A 139 -2.56 12.82 -2.44
CA GLU A 139 -3.00 13.43 -1.19
C GLU A 139 -3.49 12.36 -0.19
N GLU A 140 -4.24 11.37 -0.67
CA GLU A 140 -4.74 10.28 0.18
C GLU A 140 -3.61 9.38 0.71
N TYR A 141 -2.62 8.99 -0.11
CA TYR A 141 -1.49 8.20 0.40
C TYR A 141 -0.67 9.00 1.41
N LEU A 142 -0.43 10.31 1.20
CA LEU A 142 0.33 11.15 2.13
C LEU A 142 -0.38 11.28 3.48
N ARG A 143 -1.72 11.39 3.45
CA ARG A 143 -2.55 11.40 4.65
C ARG A 143 -2.41 10.09 5.44
N LEU A 144 -2.50 8.95 4.75
CA LEU A 144 -2.35 7.63 5.37
C LEU A 144 -0.92 7.36 5.84
N GLU A 145 0.08 7.90 5.14
CA GLU A 145 1.48 7.83 5.54
C GLU A 145 1.72 8.53 6.88
N SER A 146 1.14 9.72 7.07
CA SER A 146 1.18 10.43 8.35
C SER A 146 0.56 9.61 9.49
N SER A 147 -0.60 8.99 9.22
CA SER A 147 -1.26 8.09 10.18
C SER A 147 -0.40 6.87 10.51
N TRP A 148 0.23 6.26 9.51
CA TRP A 148 1.13 5.12 9.69
C TRP A 148 2.38 5.48 10.48
N MET A 149 3.02 6.62 10.20
CA MET A 149 4.17 7.11 10.97
C MET A 149 3.82 7.33 12.45
N THR A 150 2.60 7.79 12.72
CA THR A 150 2.11 7.95 14.10
C THR A 150 1.93 6.60 14.79
N ALA A 151 1.28 5.64 14.13
CA ALA A 151 1.13 4.27 14.64
C ALA A 151 2.47 3.57 14.88
N LEU A 152 3.45 3.83 14.02
CA LEU A 152 4.82 3.33 14.12
C LEU A 152 5.51 3.84 15.39
N ARG A 153 5.46 5.15 15.62
CA ARG A 153 6.03 5.77 16.84
C ARG A 153 5.34 5.29 18.11
N LEU A 154 4.00 5.17 18.10
CA LEU A 154 3.25 4.60 19.22
C LEU A 154 3.70 3.17 19.52
N SER A 155 3.92 2.35 18.48
CA SER A 155 4.39 0.98 18.63
C SER A 155 5.83 0.91 19.15
N GLU A 156 6.71 1.82 18.71
CA GLU A 156 8.08 1.94 19.23
C GLU A 156 8.09 2.28 20.72
N MET A 157 7.24 3.22 21.15
CA MET A 157 7.07 3.56 22.57
C MET A 157 6.45 2.40 23.37
N ALA A 158 5.48 1.67 22.81
CA ALA A 158 4.88 0.51 23.44
C ALA A 158 5.89 -0.63 23.63
N ALA A 159 6.76 -0.86 22.65
CA ALA A 159 7.83 -1.84 22.73
C ALA A 159 8.86 -1.47 23.80
N GLU A 160 9.16 -0.18 23.96
CA GLU A 160 10.05 0.32 25.01
C GLU A 160 9.42 0.20 26.40
N ALA A 161 8.15 0.54 26.55
CA ALA A 161 7.42 0.33 27.81
C ALA A 161 7.33 -1.16 28.20
N ALA A 162 7.16 -2.05 27.22
CA ALA A 162 7.22 -3.50 27.42
C ALA A 162 8.58 -3.95 27.94
N TYR A 163 9.67 -3.39 27.40
CA TYR A 163 11.01 -3.68 27.89
C TYR A 163 11.20 -3.19 29.33
N GLN A 164 10.83 -1.95 29.63
CA GLN A 164 11.00 -1.33 30.95
C GLN A 164 10.17 -2.00 32.05
N SER A 165 9.04 -2.62 31.69
CA SER A 165 8.21 -3.38 32.63
C SER A 165 8.59 -4.86 32.76
N GLY A 166 9.69 -5.29 32.13
CA GLY A 166 10.15 -6.69 32.16
C GLY A 166 9.33 -7.65 31.30
N ALA A 167 8.56 -7.13 30.34
CA ALA A 167 7.82 -7.90 29.34
C ALA A 167 8.66 -8.08 28.05
N ASP A 168 9.85 -8.66 28.17
CA ASP A 168 10.85 -8.75 27.09
C ASP A 168 10.33 -9.41 25.81
N GLN A 169 9.53 -10.48 25.95
CA GLN A 169 8.94 -11.19 24.81
C GLN A 169 7.99 -10.29 24.00
N ALA A 170 7.17 -9.48 24.67
CA ALA A 170 6.27 -8.53 24.02
C ALA A 170 7.08 -7.41 23.33
N SER A 171 8.15 -6.94 23.97
CA SER A 171 9.05 -5.94 23.39
C SER A 171 9.74 -6.43 22.11
N VAL A 172 10.33 -7.62 22.15
CA VAL A 172 10.99 -8.23 20.98
C VAL A 172 9.98 -8.46 19.86
N SER A 173 8.80 -9.01 20.17
CA SER A 173 7.74 -9.23 19.19
C SER A 173 7.29 -7.93 18.51
N ALA A 174 7.05 -6.87 19.29
CA ALA A 174 6.69 -5.56 18.76
C ALA A 174 7.78 -4.96 17.88
N ARG A 175 9.05 -5.04 18.29
CA ARG A 175 10.20 -4.57 17.48
C ARG A 175 10.33 -5.33 16.17
N SER A 176 10.17 -6.66 16.18
CA SER A 176 10.17 -7.47 14.96
C SER A 176 9.04 -7.07 14.02
N HIS A 177 7.83 -6.84 14.55
CA HIS A 177 6.69 -6.38 13.76
C HIS A 177 6.95 -5.00 13.13
N ILE A 178 7.51 -4.05 13.89
CA ILE A 178 7.91 -2.72 13.41
C ILE A 178 8.88 -2.82 12.23
N GLN A 179 9.89 -3.69 12.30
CA GLN A 179 10.86 -3.85 11.21
C GLN A 179 10.22 -4.43 9.96
N LEU A 180 9.34 -5.42 10.13
CA LEU A 180 8.63 -6.05 9.01
C LEU A 180 7.72 -5.05 8.28
N VAL A 181 6.95 -4.24 9.00
CA VAL A 181 6.07 -3.27 8.32
C VAL A 181 6.87 -2.14 7.65
N LYS A 182 8.01 -1.73 8.25
CA LYS A 182 8.93 -0.76 7.63
C LYS A 182 9.45 -1.28 6.29
N SER A 183 9.89 -2.54 6.22
CA SER A 183 10.39 -3.11 4.97
C SER A 183 9.29 -3.25 3.91
N GLN A 184 8.10 -3.70 4.29
CA GLN A 184 6.95 -3.81 3.37
C GLN A 184 6.55 -2.47 2.76
N VAL A 185 6.41 -1.43 3.60
CA VAL A 185 6.07 -0.08 3.11
C VAL A 185 7.17 0.46 2.20
N GLN A 186 8.44 0.21 2.52
CA GLN A 186 9.55 0.66 1.69
C GLN A 186 9.56 -0.01 0.32
N GLU A 187 9.28 -1.31 0.23
CA GLU A 187 9.20 -2.03 -1.04
C GLU A 187 8.14 -1.41 -1.97
N VAL A 188 6.95 -1.13 -1.45
CA VAL A 188 5.85 -0.54 -2.24
C VAL A 188 6.16 0.91 -2.64
N ARG A 189 6.85 1.68 -1.78
CA ARG A 189 7.32 3.03 -2.16
C ARG A 189 8.29 3.01 -3.33
N LEU A 190 9.21 2.06 -3.37
CA LEU A 190 10.14 1.93 -4.50
C LEU A 190 9.40 1.67 -5.82
N LEU A 191 8.33 0.88 -5.79
CA LEU A 191 7.48 0.66 -6.98
C LEU A 191 6.79 1.95 -7.44
N SER A 192 6.29 2.74 -6.49
CA SER A 192 5.70 4.06 -6.76
C SER A 192 6.71 5.03 -7.38
N GLN A 193 7.91 5.16 -6.81
CA GLN A 193 8.97 6.04 -7.32
C GLN A 193 9.42 5.63 -8.73
N LYS A 194 9.47 4.31 -9.01
CA LYS A 194 9.74 3.80 -10.35
C LYS A 194 8.65 4.20 -11.35
N ALA A 195 7.39 4.23 -10.94
CA ALA A 195 6.29 4.70 -11.79
C ALA A 195 6.39 6.20 -12.06
N GLU A 196 6.74 7.00 -11.05
CA GLU A 196 6.97 8.45 -11.20
C GLU A 196 8.13 8.76 -12.15
N THR A 197 9.21 7.98 -12.09
CA THR A 197 10.33 8.11 -13.02
C THR A 197 9.88 7.88 -14.47
N LYS A 198 9.09 6.83 -14.71
CA LYS A 198 8.51 6.55 -16.04
C LYS A 198 7.53 7.62 -16.50
N LEU A 199 6.81 8.25 -15.58
CA LEU A 199 5.93 9.36 -15.90
C LEU A 199 6.74 10.56 -16.37
N ALA A 200 7.83 10.90 -15.68
CA ALA A 200 8.73 11.97 -16.09
C ALA A 200 9.32 11.70 -17.49
N GLU A 201 9.79 10.47 -17.75
CA GLU A 201 10.28 10.05 -19.07
C GLU A 201 9.20 10.24 -20.16
N ALA A 202 7.98 9.74 -19.93
CA ALA A 202 6.89 9.87 -20.91
C ALA A 202 6.49 11.33 -21.18
N GLN A 203 6.53 12.19 -20.15
CA GLN A 203 6.30 13.63 -20.33
C GLN A 203 7.39 14.28 -21.17
N THR A 204 8.67 13.92 -20.97
CA THR A 204 9.76 14.46 -21.79
C THR A 204 9.70 13.99 -23.24
N GLU A 205 9.35 12.73 -23.49
CA GLU A 205 9.18 12.18 -24.84
C GLU A 205 8.06 12.86 -25.62
N GLU A 206 6.95 13.17 -24.95
CA GLU A 206 5.81 13.87 -25.55
C GLU A 206 6.20 15.30 -25.96
N LEU A 207 6.84 16.07 -25.07
CA LEU A 207 7.28 17.43 -25.36
C LEU A 207 8.25 17.51 -26.56
N ILE A 208 9.21 16.57 -26.64
CA ILE A 208 10.18 16.53 -27.75
C ILE A 208 9.46 16.24 -29.09
N LYS A 209 8.47 15.34 -29.09
CA LYS A 209 7.72 15.00 -30.31
C LYS A 209 6.79 16.13 -30.74
N ALA A 210 6.08 16.76 -29.80
CA ALA A 210 5.22 17.90 -30.10
C ALA A 210 6.04 19.06 -30.74
N GLN A 211 7.21 19.36 -30.20
CA GLN A 211 8.12 20.37 -30.79
C GLN A 211 8.66 19.97 -32.16
N GLY A 212 8.95 18.68 -32.38
CA GLY A 212 9.42 18.16 -33.67
C GLY A 212 8.36 18.24 -34.77
N GLU A 213 7.08 18.02 -34.43
CA GLU A 213 5.97 18.16 -35.38
C GLU A 213 5.69 19.61 -35.73
N ASP A 214 5.68 20.52 -34.75
CA ASP A 214 5.55 21.97 -34.98
C ASP A 214 6.70 22.53 -35.85
N SER A 215 7.91 21.96 -35.72
CA SER A 215 9.09 22.35 -36.52
C SER A 215 9.15 21.68 -37.90
N SER A 216 8.31 20.68 -38.15
CA SER A 216 8.24 19.95 -39.43
C SER A 216 7.17 20.48 -40.39
N LEU A 217 6.45 21.54 -39.99
CA LEU A 217 5.73 22.37 -40.94
C LEU A 217 6.75 23.04 -41.86
N PRO A 218 6.63 22.90 -43.20
CA PRO A 218 7.64 23.40 -44.10
C PRO A 218 7.63 24.92 -44.11
N GLU A 219 8.77 25.52 -43.74
CA GLU A 219 9.27 26.70 -44.44
C GLU A 219 9.52 26.32 -45.91
N GLY A 220 8.43 26.31 -46.68
CA GLY A 220 8.40 26.21 -48.12
C GLY A 220 7.88 27.53 -48.68
N ILE A 221 8.82 28.41 -49.03
CA ILE A 221 8.57 29.62 -49.81
C ILE A 221 8.08 29.23 -51.23
N LEU A 222 7.03 29.95 -51.69
CA LEU A 222 6.49 30.09 -53.06
C LEU A 222 5.62 28.97 -53.67
N GLY A 223 4.34 29.29 -53.98
CA GLY A 223 3.62 28.58 -55.03
C GLY A 223 2.08 28.54 -55.04
N SER A 224 1.33 29.49 -54.47
CA SER A 224 -0.08 29.69 -54.89
C SER A 224 -0.18 31.02 -55.63
N SER A 225 0.04 30.95 -56.94
CA SER A 225 -0.44 31.95 -57.88
C SER A 225 -1.90 31.64 -58.18
N GLU A 226 -2.82 32.21 -57.39
CA GLU A 226 -4.06 32.84 -57.86
C GLU A 226 -4.91 33.27 -56.67
N ALA A 227 -5.56 34.43 -56.81
CA ALA A 227 -6.42 35.12 -55.84
C ALA A 227 -5.70 36.00 -54.79
N GLY A 228 -4.91 36.94 -55.29
CA GLY A 228 -4.48 38.14 -54.56
C GLY A 228 -4.13 39.22 -55.57
N GLU A 229 -5.14 39.87 -56.13
CA GLU A 229 -5.01 40.97 -57.08
C GLU A 229 -4.19 42.11 -56.43
N ASP A 230 -2.97 42.33 -56.91
CA ASP A 230 -2.13 43.47 -56.55
C ASP A 230 -2.60 44.71 -57.35
N PRO A 231 -3.14 45.76 -56.71
CA PRO A 231 -3.83 46.85 -57.41
C PRO A 231 -2.89 47.90 -58.03
N TYR A 232 -1.56 47.71 -58.05
CA TYR A 232 -0.61 48.73 -58.51
C TYR A 232 0.15 48.42 -59.82
N LEU A 233 -0.25 47.41 -60.59
CA LEU A 233 0.41 47.04 -61.86
C LEU A 233 -0.50 47.13 -63.10
N ARG A 234 -1.16 48.27 -63.30
CA ARG A 234 -1.73 48.62 -64.62
C ARG A 234 -1.49 50.08 -64.94
N GLU A 235 -0.35 50.37 -65.55
CA GLU A 235 -0.16 51.56 -66.38
C GLU A 235 0.56 51.15 -67.67
N ASP A 236 0.13 51.79 -68.76
CA ASP A 236 0.47 51.65 -70.19
C ASP A 236 -0.46 50.78 -71.06
#